data_AF-A0A2D9IJH4-F1
#
_entry.id   AF-A0A2D9IJH4-F1
#
_cell.length_a   1.000
_cell.length_b   1.000
_cell.length_c   1.000
_cell.angle_alpha   90.00
_cell.angle_beta   90.00
_cell.angle_gamma   90.00
#
_symmetry.space_group_name_H-M   'P 1'
#
loop_
_entity.id
_entity.type
_entity.pdbx_description
1 polymer ?
#
loop_
_entity_poly.entity_id
_entity_poly.type
_entity_poly.pdbx_seq_one_letter_code
_entity_poly.pdbx_strand_id
1 'polypeptide(L)'
;MIPDGIIFGLIDNGILAFTTLVGIDIDKYFKGTGVHGAIYGALIGNSLSDFVGAIVDFPVEVAINITLGCLAIIPLVWLYLFVKKD
;
A
#
# COMPACT_ATOMS: atom_id res chain seq x y z
N MET A 1 -29.83 -3.34 0.34
CA MET A 1 -28.75 -2.56 -0.29
C MET A 1 -27.58 -2.56 0.67
N ILE A 2 -26.37 -2.87 0.20
CA ILE A 2 -25.17 -2.80 1.05
C ILE A 2 -24.79 -1.31 1.16
N PRO A 3 -24.51 -0.77 2.35
CA PRO A 3 -24.02 0.60 2.51
C PRO A 3 -22.73 0.85 1.73
N ASP A 4 -22.63 2.01 1.07
CA ASP A 4 -21.46 2.36 0.25
C ASP A 4 -20.16 2.30 1.05
N GLY A 5 -20.17 2.73 2.31
CA GLY A 5 -19.00 2.65 3.19
C GLY A 5 -18.49 1.23 3.42
N ILE A 6 -19.36 0.21 3.40
CA ILE A 6 -18.92 -1.20 3.47
C ILE A 6 -18.24 -1.60 2.16
N ILE A 7 -18.79 -1.19 1.01
CA ILE A 7 -18.20 -1.49 -0.31
C ILE A 7 -16.82 -0.82 -0.43
N PHE A 8 -16.71 0.46 -0.08
CA PHE A 8 -15.43 1.18 -0.08
C PHE A 8 -14.43 0.55 0.88
N GLY A 9 -14.83 0.22 2.11
CA GLY A 9 -13.94 -0.42 3.07
C GLY A 9 -13.44 -1.80 2.61
N LEU A 10 -14.27 -2.56 1.89
CA LEU A 10 -13.88 -3.84 1.28
C LEU A 10 -12.90 -3.66 0.11
N ILE A 11 -13.10 -2.65 -0.73
CA ILE A 11 -12.18 -2.33 -1.82
C ILE A 11 -10.83 -1.90 -1.24
N ASP A 12 -10.85 -0.98 -0.27
CA ASP A 12 -9.66 -0.42 0.35
C ASP A 12 -8.80 -1.51 1.01
N ASN A 13 -9.38 -2.24 1.97
CA ASN A 13 -8.67 -3.31 2.66
C ASN A 13 -8.38 -4.51 1.75
N GLY A 14 -9.17 -4.70 0.69
CA GLY A 14 -8.94 -5.74 -0.32
C GLY A 14 -7.68 -5.47 -1.15
N ILE A 15 -7.51 -4.24 -1.62
CA ILE A 15 -6.28 -3.80 -2.32
C ILE A 15 -5.08 -3.98 -1.40
N LEU A 16 -5.16 -3.46 -0.18
CA LEU A 16 -4.09 -3.55 0.81
C LEU A 16 -3.70 -5.00 1.11
N ALA A 17 -4.68 -5.85 1.44
CA ALA A 17 -4.43 -7.25 1.77
C ALA A 17 -3.81 -8.01 0.59
N PHE A 18 -4.33 -7.79 -0.62
CA PHE A 18 -3.83 -8.44 -1.83
C PHE A 18 -2.36 -8.08 -2.09
N THR A 19 -2.00 -6.79 -2.09
CA THR A 19 -0.62 -6.38 -2.35
C THR A 19 0.33 -6.78 -1.23
N THR A 20 -0.12 -6.80 0.03
CA THR A 20 0.67 -7.34 1.16
C THR A 20 0.97 -8.82 0.96
N LEU A 21 -0.02 -9.65 0.61
CA LEU A 21 0.18 -11.08 0.37
C LEU A 21 1.10 -11.34 -0.83
N VAL A 22 0.90 -10.63 -1.94
CA VAL A 22 1.80 -10.69 -3.09
C VAL A 22 3.21 -10.25 -2.71
N GLY A 23 3.35 -9.20 -1.91
CA GLY A 23 4.65 -8.75 -1.40
C GLY A 23 5.36 -9.82 -0.57
N ILE A 24 4.64 -10.50 0.32
CA ILE A 24 5.18 -11.64 1.10
C ILE A 24 5.70 -12.74 0.18
N ASP A 25 4.93 -13.11 -0.83
CA ASP A 25 5.30 -14.19 -1.74
C ASP A 25 6.50 -13.81 -2.60
N ILE A 26 6.60 -12.56 -3.05
CA ILE A 26 7.76 -12.02 -3.78
C ILE A 26 9.01 -12.05 -2.89
N ASP A 27 8.93 -11.58 -1.64
CA ASP A 27 10.07 -11.57 -0.73
C ASP A 27 10.55 -12.99 -0.41
N LYS A 28 9.63 -13.93 -0.17
CA LYS A 28 9.95 -15.35 0.01
C LYS A 28 10.53 -15.99 -1.25
N TYR A 29 10.06 -15.61 -2.44
CA TYR A 29 10.65 -16.05 -3.70
C TYR A 29 12.14 -15.67 -3.80
N PHE A 30 12.52 -14.51 -3.27
CA PHE A 30 13.92 -14.07 -3.15
C PHE A 30 14.64 -14.55 -1.87
N LYS A 31 14.11 -15.60 -1.19
CA LYS A 31 14.66 -16.21 0.04
C LYS A 31 14.62 -15.30 1.28
N GLY A 32 13.80 -14.25 1.27
CA GLY A 32 13.48 -13.44 2.44
C GLY A 32 12.53 -14.15 3.40
N THR A 33 12.31 -13.54 4.56
CA THR A 33 11.37 -14.05 5.59
C THR A 33 9.91 -13.76 5.24
N GLY A 34 9.65 -12.88 4.28
CA GLY A 34 8.33 -12.35 3.95
C GLY A 34 8.02 -11.02 4.65
N VAL A 35 8.83 -10.61 5.63
CA VAL A 35 8.58 -9.39 6.44
C VAL A 35 8.77 -8.14 5.60
N HIS A 36 9.87 -8.03 4.86
CA HIS A 36 10.12 -6.88 3.99
C HIS A 36 9.09 -6.82 2.87
N GLY A 37 8.75 -7.98 2.31
CA GLY A 37 7.66 -8.13 1.35
C GLY A 37 6.33 -7.62 1.86
N ALA A 38 5.94 -8.01 3.07
CA ALA A 38 4.70 -7.55 3.70
C ALA A 38 4.68 -6.02 3.89
N ILE A 39 5.78 -5.44 4.37
CA ILE A 39 5.91 -4.00 4.62
C ILE A 39 5.80 -3.21 3.32
N TYR A 40 6.60 -3.56 2.30
CA TYR A 40 6.55 -2.84 1.02
C TYR A 40 5.23 -3.09 0.28
N GLY A 41 4.72 -4.32 0.30
CA GLY A 41 3.42 -4.65 -0.27
C GLY A 41 2.27 -3.87 0.38
N ALA A 42 2.31 -3.67 1.70
CA ALA A 42 1.34 -2.85 2.43
C ALA A 42 1.45 -1.37 2.04
N LEU A 43 2.65 -0.80 1.96
CA LEU A 43 2.83 0.62 1.61
C LEU A 43 2.40 0.92 0.16
N ILE A 44 2.72 0.01 -0.77
CA ILE A 44 2.27 0.09 -2.17
C ILE A 44 0.74 -0.08 -2.23
N GLY A 45 0.20 -1.03 -1.50
CA GLY A 45 -1.25 -1.26 -1.38
C GLY A 45 -2.01 -0.07 -0.87
N ASN A 46 -1.53 0.53 0.22
CA ASN A 46 -2.07 1.78 0.77
C ASN A 46 -2.02 2.90 -0.28
N SER A 47 -0.89 3.10 -0.95
CA SER A 47 -0.76 4.14 -1.98
C SER A 47 -1.73 3.95 -3.14
N LEU A 48 -1.94 2.71 -3.58
CA LEU A 48 -2.90 2.38 -4.63
C LEU A 48 -4.35 2.54 -4.15
N SER A 49 -4.65 2.10 -2.93
CA SER A 49 -5.97 2.22 -2.34
C SER A 49 -6.39 3.68 -2.14
N ASP A 50 -5.51 4.49 -1.55
CA ASP A 50 -5.71 5.93 -1.37
C ASP A 50 -5.93 6.64 -2.70
N PHE A 51 -5.21 6.25 -3.76
CA PHE A 51 -5.46 6.79 -5.10
C PHE A 51 -6.87 6.46 -5.58
N VAL A 52 -7.30 5.20 -5.46
CA VAL A 52 -8.64 4.74 -5.87
C VAL A 52 -9.74 5.46 -5.09
N GLY A 53 -9.57 5.64 -3.78
CA GLY A 53 -10.49 6.45 -2.98
C GLY A 53 -10.46 7.92 -3.39
N ALA A 54 -9.27 8.49 -3.56
CA ALA A 54 -9.12 9.92 -3.79
C ALA A 54 -9.64 10.38 -5.17
N ILE A 55 -9.55 9.55 -6.22
CA ILE A 55 -10.14 9.91 -7.53
C ILE A 55 -11.67 9.95 -7.51
N VAL A 56 -12.31 9.34 -6.51
CA VAL A 56 -13.76 9.38 -6.34
C VAL A 56 -14.19 10.65 -5.59
N ASP A 57 -13.41 11.05 -4.59
CA ASP A 57 -13.80 12.14 -3.67
C ASP A 57 -13.15 13.49 -3.97
N PHE A 58 -12.05 13.53 -4.72
CA PHE A 58 -11.25 14.74 -4.96
C PHE A 58 -10.93 14.99 -6.45
N PRO A 59 -10.57 16.24 -6.82
CA PRO A 59 -9.98 16.51 -8.12
C PRO A 59 -8.72 15.67 -8.34
N VAL A 60 -8.47 15.30 -9.60
CA VAL A 60 -7.33 14.44 -10.00
C VAL A 60 -5.98 14.97 -9.49
N GLU A 61 -5.77 16.28 -9.48
CA GLU A 61 -4.55 16.89 -8.95
C GLU A 61 -4.32 16.57 -7.46
N VAL A 62 -5.38 16.64 -6.65
CA VAL A 62 -5.33 16.31 -5.22
C VAL A 62 -5.09 14.81 -5.04
N ALA A 63 -5.77 13.97 -5.83
CA ALA A 63 -5.57 12.52 -5.80
C ALA A 63 -4.11 12.13 -6.14
N ILE A 64 -3.52 12.76 -7.16
CA ILE A 64 -2.10 12.57 -7.50
C ILE A 64 -1.19 12.99 -6.34
N ASN A 65 -1.43 14.15 -5.73
CA ASN A 65 -0.62 14.64 -4.61
C ASN A 65 -0.71 13.73 -3.38
N ILE A 66 -1.90 13.18 -3.08
CA ILE A 66 -2.08 12.16 -2.03
C ILE A 66 -1.24 10.93 -2.34
N THR A 67 -1.36 10.38 -3.54
CA THR A 67 -0.59 9.19 -3.96
C THR A 67 0.92 9.43 -3.89
N LEU A 68 1.40 10.58 -4.34
CA LEU A 68 2.81 10.95 -4.25
C LEU A 68 3.28 11.04 -2.79
N GLY A 69 2.46 11.57 -1.89
CA GLY A 69 2.72 11.58 -0.46
C GLY A 69 2.86 10.17 0.12
N CYS A 70 1.95 9.26 -0.22
CA CYS A 70 2.02 7.86 0.23
C CYS A 70 3.29 7.15 -0.31
N LEU A 71 3.60 7.34 -1.60
CA LEU A 71 4.79 6.77 -2.22
C LEU A 71 6.10 7.33 -1.63
N ALA A 72 6.11 8.60 -1.20
CA ALA A 72 7.30 9.23 -0.61
C ALA A 72 7.72 8.60 0.73
N ILE A 73 6.82 7.91 1.42
CA ILE A 73 7.14 7.19 2.68
C ILE A 73 7.91 5.89 2.41
N ILE A 74 7.70 5.24 1.26
CA ILE A 74 8.38 3.98 0.90
C ILE A 74 9.91 4.09 0.99
N PRO A 75 10.59 5.08 0.39
CA PRO A 75 12.04 5.20 0.51
C PRO A 75 12.51 5.50 1.94
N LEU A 76 11.70 6.18 2.76
CA LEU A 76 12.03 6.42 4.17
C LEU A 76 11.98 5.12 5.00
N VAL A 77 10.96 4.29 4.76
CA VAL A 77 10.86 2.97 5.40
C VAL A 77 11.98 2.06 4.93
N TRP A 78 12.31 2.09 3.62
CA TRP A 78 13.46 1.36 3.09
C TRP A 78 14.76 1.79 3.78
N LEU A 79 14.99 3.09 3.93
CA LEU A 79 16.18 3.61 4.61
C LEU A 79 16.23 3.16 6.08
N TYR A 80 15.09 3.19 6.78
CA TYR A 80 15.00 2.72 8.16
C TYR A 80 15.38 1.23 8.27
N LEU A 81 14.82 0.38 7.42
CA LEU A 81 15.11 -1.06 7.39
C LEU A 81 16.54 -1.35 6.93
N PHE A 82 17.12 -0.50 6.08
CA PHE A 82 18.51 -0.63 5.67
C PHE A 82 19.49 -0.31 6.81
N VAL A 83 19.21 0.74 7.59
CA VAL A 83 20.06 1.17 8.72
C VAL A 83 19.89 0.24 9.92
N LYS A 84 18.65 -0.16 10.21
CA LYS A 84 18.34 -1.19 11.19
C LYS A 84 18.70 -2.54 10.58
N LYS A 85 19.99 -2.86 10.54
CA LYS A 85 20.46 -4.22 10.25
C LYS A 85 19.65 -5.18 11.12
N ASP A 86 18.81 -5.98 10.49
CA ASP A 86 18.36 -7.24 11.06
C ASP A 86 19.58 -8.17 11.28
#